data_AF-A0A9D4K6N5-F1
#
_entry.id   AF-A0A9D4K6N5-F1
#
_cell.length_a   1.000
_cell.length_b   1.000
_cell.length_c   1.000
_cell.angle_alpha   90.00
_cell.angle_beta   90.00
_cell.angle_gamma   90.00
#
_symmetry.space_group_name_H-M   'P 1'
#
loop_
_entity.id
_entity.type
_entity.pdbx_description
1 polymer ?
#
loop_
_entity_poly.entity_id
_entity_poly.type
_entity_poly.pdbx_seq_one_letter_code
_entity_poly.pdbx_strand_id
1 'polypeptide(L)'
;MKNVIIRNFCVVGMHHTGAKQLEVGPLHYCRHEPGNRKDCNAIAVYGDSHLHQGRYYLRREDALKLKTVLNFAKGSCYLRAKNVPIKVLKAARADAELQHRLRCCETDADSIAEPEI
;
A
#
# COMPACT_ATOMS: atom_id res chain seq x y z
N MET A 1 4.12 -24.34 -13.23
CA MET A 1 3.91 -23.31 -12.19
C MET A 1 2.99 -22.24 -12.75
N LYS A 2 1.91 -21.86 -12.03
CA LYS A 2 1.01 -20.77 -12.45
C LYS A 2 1.49 -19.47 -11.81
N ASN A 3 1.81 -18.47 -12.63
CA ASN A 3 2.15 -17.13 -12.15
C ASN A 3 0.86 -16.36 -11.88
N VAL A 4 0.63 -15.96 -10.63
CA VAL A 4 -0.48 -15.06 -10.28
C VAL A 4 0.03 -13.62 -10.42
N ILE A 5 -0.56 -12.86 -11.34
CA ILE A 5 -0.21 -11.45 -11.55
C ILE A 5 -1.28 -10.59 -10.88
N ILE A 6 -0.91 -9.91 -9.80
CA ILE A 6 -1.76 -8.93 -9.13
C ILE A 6 -1.25 -7.54 -9.50
N ARG A 7 -2.16 -6.69 -10.01
CA ARG A 7 -1.83 -5.36 -10.55
C ARG A 7 -2.41 -4.28 -9.63
N ASN A 8 -1.98 -3.04 -9.88
CA ASN A 8 -2.53 -1.81 -9.27
C ASN A 8 -2.23 -1.62 -7.78
N PHE A 9 -1.04 -2.02 -7.33
CA PHE A 9 -0.55 -1.61 -6.02
C PHE A 9 0.28 -0.33 -6.12
N CYS A 10 0.15 0.53 -5.12
CA CYS A 10 0.93 1.76 -5.02
C CYS A 10 1.92 1.69 -3.86
N VAL A 11 3.14 2.11 -4.13
CA VAL A 11 4.22 2.22 -3.15
C VAL A 11 4.30 3.67 -2.66
N VAL A 12 4.43 3.85 -1.36
CA VAL A 12 4.54 5.13 -0.66
C VAL A 12 5.75 5.16 0.28
N GLY A 13 6.01 6.32 0.88
CA GLY A 13 7.14 6.51 1.80
C GLY A 13 8.48 6.79 1.09
N MET A 14 8.48 6.96 -0.24
CA MET A 14 9.68 7.31 -1.01
C MET A 14 10.32 8.63 -0.56
N HIS A 15 9.52 9.58 -0.06
CA HIS A 15 10.03 10.86 0.45
C HIS A 15 10.89 10.71 1.72
N HIS A 16 10.79 9.60 2.46
CA HIS A 16 11.62 9.34 3.64
C HIS A 16 13.05 8.88 3.31
N THR A 17 13.32 8.53 2.06
CA THR A 17 14.59 7.92 1.62
C THR A 17 15.40 8.85 0.71
N GLY A 18 15.07 10.15 0.71
CA GLY A 18 15.78 11.19 -0.03
C GLY A 18 15.52 11.14 -1.53
N ALA A 19 16.55 11.42 -2.34
CA ALA A 19 16.45 11.42 -3.80
C ALA A 19 16.34 10.01 -4.43
N LYS A 20 16.47 8.94 -3.62
CA LYS A 20 16.40 7.55 -4.11
C LYS A 20 14.95 7.15 -4.39
N GLN A 21 14.59 7.15 -5.66
CA GLN A 21 13.30 6.65 -6.13
C GLN A 21 13.36 5.16 -6.45
N LEU A 22 12.24 4.47 -6.29
CA LEU A 22 12.09 3.08 -6.72
C LEU A 22 12.14 3.03 -8.25
N GLU A 23 13.08 2.27 -8.81
CA GLU A 23 13.25 2.17 -10.26
C GLU A 23 12.09 1.40 -10.93
N VAL A 24 11.70 1.85 -12.12
CA VAL A 24 10.70 1.17 -12.95
C VAL A 24 11.37 0.08 -13.79
N GLY A 25 10.79 -1.12 -13.80
CA GLY A 25 11.30 -2.25 -14.60
C GLY A 25 11.88 -3.40 -13.76
N PRO A 26 12.82 -3.14 -12.81
CA PRO A 26 13.35 -4.18 -11.94
C PRO A 26 12.30 -4.87 -11.05
N LEU A 27 12.63 -6.07 -10.57
CA LEU A 27 11.86 -6.76 -9.55
C LEU A 27 12.30 -6.28 -8.17
N HIS A 28 11.31 -5.83 -7.39
CA HIS A 28 11.45 -5.35 -6.03
C HIS A 28 10.98 -6.42 -5.06
N TYR A 29 11.78 -6.69 -4.04
CA TYR A 29 11.43 -7.66 -3.01
C TYR A 29 10.42 -7.05 -2.03
N CYS A 30 9.42 -7.84 -1.64
CA CYS A 30 8.38 -7.41 -0.71
C CYS A 30 8.27 -8.38 0.45
N ARG A 31 8.08 -7.82 1.66
CA ARG A 31 7.98 -8.60 2.90
C ARG A 31 6.89 -8.04 3.81
N HIS A 32 6.08 -8.93 4.38
CA HIS A 32 5.14 -8.55 5.45
C HIS A 32 5.91 -8.26 6.75
N GLU A 33 5.65 -7.09 7.35
CA GLU A 33 6.24 -6.62 8.61
C GLU A 33 5.16 -6.52 9.71
N PRO A 34 4.69 -7.64 10.30
CA PRO A 34 3.66 -7.61 11.34
C PRO A 34 4.08 -6.87 12.61
N GLY A 35 5.39 -6.72 12.85
CA GLY A 35 5.94 -5.96 13.98
C GLY A 35 6.00 -4.44 13.76
N ASN A 36 5.48 -3.91 12.65
CA ASN A 36 5.49 -2.48 12.41
C ASN A 36 4.51 -1.76 13.36
N ARG A 37 5.05 -0.85 14.19
CA ARG A 37 4.28 -0.13 15.23
C ARG A 37 3.13 0.73 14.69
N LYS A 38 3.15 1.12 13.42
CA LYS A 38 2.13 2.00 12.81
C LYS A 38 1.05 1.23 12.05
N ASP A 39 1.32 0.00 11.64
CA ASP A 39 0.42 -0.82 10.83
C ASP A 39 0.83 -2.30 10.86
N CYS A 40 0.03 -3.15 11.49
CA CYS A 40 0.31 -4.59 11.56
C CYS A 40 0.18 -5.31 10.20
N ASN A 41 -0.36 -4.63 9.18
CA ASN A 41 -0.46 -5.12 7.82
C ASN A 41 0.62 -4.52 6.92
N ALA A 42 1.60 -3.79 7.47
CA ALA A 42 2.66 -3.15 6.70
C ALA A 42 3.39 -4.16 5.82
N ILE A 43 3.49 -3.84 4.52
CA ILE A 43 4.30 -4.60 3.58
C ILE A 43 5.41 -3.69 3.10
N ALA A 44 6.63 -4.02 3.49
CA ALA A 44 7.82 -3.33 3.06
C ALA A 44 8.19 -3.75 1.64
N VAL A 45 8.61 -2.78 0.84
CA VAL A 45 9.12 -2.94 -0.53
C VAL A 45 10.56 -2.47 -0.52
N TYR A 46 11.48 -3.32 -0.95
CA TYR A 46 12.91 -3.05 -0.99
C TYR A 46 13.34 -2.87 -2.44
N GLY A 47 14.10 -1.79 -2.70
CA GLY A 47 14.60 -1.44 -4.03
C GLY A 47 15.62 -2.43 -4.60
N ASP A 48 16.19 -3.29 -3.76
CA ASP A 48 17.07 -4.39 -4.15
C ASP A 48 16.79 -5.62 -3.28
N SER A 49 16.94 -6.78 -3.91
CA SER A 49 16.79 -8.13 -3.35
C SER A 49 17.69 -8.44 -2.16
N HIS A 50 18.82 -7.74 -1.99
CA HIS A 50 19.83 -8.10 -0.99
C HIS A 50 20.26 -6.96 -0.05
N LEU A 51 20.25 -5.70 -0.49
CA LEU A 51 20.92 -4.62 0.26
C LEU A 51 20.03 -3.81 1.21
N HIS A 52 18.71 -4.05 1.27
CA HIS A 52 17.76 -3.31 2.14
C HIS A 52 17.85 -1.76 2.00
N GLN A 53 18.56 -1.24 1.00
CA GLN A 53 18.64 0.18 0.72
C GLN A 53 17.34 0.62 0.05
N GLY A 54 16.69 1.64 0.61
CA GLY A 54 15.37 2.07 0.15
C GLY A 54 14.28 1.15 0.68
N ARG A 55 13.86 1.38 1.92
CA ARG A 55 12.68 0.72 2.51
C ARG A 55 11.46 1.59 2.26
N TYR A 56 10.60 1.12 1.37
CA TYR A 56 9.32 1.73 1.04
C TYR A 56 8.19 0.86 1.56
N TYR A 57 6.95 1.35 1.48
CA TYR A 57 5.79 0.60 1.96
C TYR A 57 4.68 0.62 0.93
N LEU A 58 3.89 -0.45 0.85
CA LEU A 58 2.61 -0.35 0.16
C LEU A 58 1.68 0.61 0.91
N ARG A 59 0.79 1.27 0.17
CA ARG A 59 -0.34 1.97 0.80
C ARG A 59 -1.10 1.01 1.70
N ARG A 60 -1.65 1.50 2.81
CA ARG A 60 -2.37 0.68 3.80
C ARG A 60 -3.47 -0.19 3.18
N GLU A 61 -4.30 0.39 2.31
CA GLU A 61 -5.39 -0.33 1.62
C GLU A 61 -4.87 -1.43 0.68
N ASP A 62 -3.77 -1.15 -0.02
CA ASP A 62 -3.09 -2.08 -0.91
C ASP A 62 -2.42 -3.20 -0.12
N ALA A 63 -1.85 -2.86 1.04
CA ALA A 63 -1.18 -3.79 1.93
C ALA A 63 -2.16 -4.79 2.56
N LEU A 64 -3.36 -4.32 2.95
CA LEU A 64 -4.42 -5.18 3.47
C LEU A 64 -4.85 -6.24 2.45
N LYS A 65 -5.03 -5.84 1.18
CA LYS A 65 -5.38 -6.76 0.08
C LYS A 65 -4.28 -7.79 -0.18
N LEU A 66 -3.02 -7.35 -0.17
CA LEU A 66 -1.89 -8.22 -0.48
C LEU A 66 -1.52 -9.14 0.68
N LYS A 67 -1.77 -8.75 1.94
CA LYS A 67 -1.49 -9.57 3.13
C LYS A 67 -2.09 -10.97 3.02
N THR A 68 -3.35 -11.06 2.62
CA THR A 68 -4.05 -12.35 2.47
C THR A 68 -3.31 -13.27 1.51
N VAL A 69 -2.78 -12.72 0.42
CA VAL A 69 -1.98 -13.47 -0.57
C VAL A 69 -0.60 -13.83 -0.02
N LEU A 70 0.06 -12.90 0.68
CA LEU A 70 1.38 -13.14 1.27
C LEU A 70 1.36 -14.22 2.35
N ASN A 71 0.27 -14.38 3.10
CA ASN A 71 0.13 -15.49 4.04
C ASN A 71 0.28 -16.85 3.35
N PHE A 72 -0.22 -17.02 2.12
CA PHE A 72 -0.02 -18.23 1.33
C PHE A 72 1.40 -18.34 0.75
N ALA A 73 2.04 -17.21 0.46
CA ALA A 73 3.39 -17.13 -0.10
C ALA A 73 4.51 -17.12 0.96
N LYS A 74 4.24 -17.56 2.20
CA LYS A 74 5.19 -17.55 3.34
C LYS A 74 5.75 -16.16 3.67
N GLY A 75 4.95 -15.12 3.46
CA GLY A 75 5.23 -13.75 3.92
C GLY A 75 6.11 -12.90 2.99
N SER A 76 6.51 -13.42 1.83
CA SER A 76 7.30 -12.66 0.87
C SER A 76 6.87 -12.84 -0.59
N CYS A 77 7.10 -11.81 -1.41
CA CYS A 77 6.86 -11.87 -2.85
C CYS A 77 7.76 -10.88 -3.61
N TYR A 78 7.69 -10.90 -4.93
CA TYR A 78 8.35 -9.93 -5.79
C TYR A 78 7.32 -9.09 -6.54
N LEU A 79 7.54 -7.78 -6.62
CA LEU A 79 6.71 -6.85 -7.37
C LEU A 79 7.54 -6.19 -8.46
N ARG A 80 6.92 -5.92 -9.61
CA ARG A 80 7.55 -5.13 -10.67
C ARG A 80 6.85 -3.79 -10.79
N ALA A 81 7.61 -2.71 -10.55
CA ALA A 81 7.11 -1.37 -10.81
C ALA A 81 6.90 -1.17 -12.33
N LYS A 82 5.76 -0.59 -12.69
CA LYS A 82 5.43 -0.25 -14.08
C LYS A 82 5.17 1.24 -14.18
N ASN A 83 5.53 1.83 -15.32
CA ASN A 83 5.10 3.18 -15.65
C ASN A 83 3.59 3.18 -15.79
N VAL A 84 2.93 3.88 -14.88
CA VAL A 84 1.48 4.12 -14.94
C VAL A 84 1.29 5.49 -15.58
N PRO A 85 0.47 5.61 -16.65
CA PRO A 85 0.20 6.91 -17.26
C PRO A 85 -0.35 7.89 -16.22
N ILE A 86 0.10 9.15 -16.26
CA ILE A 86 -0.29 10.20 -15.30
C ILE A 86 -1.83 10.35 -15.20
N LYS A 87 -2.57 10.14 -16.30
CA LYS A 87 -4.04 10.16 -16.31
C LYS A 87 -4.65 9.12 -15.37
N VAL A 88 -4.09 7.91 -15.34
CA VAL A 88 -4.54 6.80 -14.47
C VAL A 88 -4.20 7.09 -13.02
N LEU A 89 -3.02 7.67 -12.76
CA LEU A 89 -2.63 8.11 -11.41
C LEU A 89 -3.56 9.20 -10.87
N LYS A 90 -3.94 10.18 -11.70
CA LYS A 90 -4.88 11.25 -11.33
C LYS A 90 -6.28 10.69 -11.03
N ALA A 91 -6.77 9.76 -11.85
CA ALA A 91 -8.06 9.12 -11.62
C ALA A 91 -8.07 8.30 -10.31
N ALA A 92 -7.03 7.50 -10.05
CA ALA A 92 -6.92 6.72 -8.82
C ALA A 92 -6.81 7.60 -7.56
N ARG A 93 -6.19 8.78 -7.68
CA ARG A 93 -6.12 9.76 -6.59
C ARG A 93 -7.48 10.41 -6.33
N ALA A 94 -8.19 10.83 -7.38
CA ALA A 94 -9.52 11.42 -7.26
C ALA A 94 -10.52 10.44 -6.65
N ASP A 95 -10.45 9.16 -7.02
CA ASP A 95 -11.28 8.10 -6.44
C ASP A 95 -10.95 7.89 -4.94
N ALA A 96 -9.67 7.86 -4.57
CA ALA A 96 -9.26 7.75 -3.17
C ALA A 96 -9.69 8.97 -2.32
N GLU A 97 -9.59 10.19 -2.88
CA GLU A 97 -10.07 11.42 -2.24
C GLU A 97 -11.60 11.39 -2.07
N LEU A 98 -12.33 10.89 -3.06
CA LEU A 98 -13.79 10.71 -2.98
C LEU A 98 -14.17 9.68 -1.90
N GLN A 99 -13.52 8.51 -1.87
CA GLN A 99 -13.77 7.49 -0.85
C GLN A 99 -13.42 7.97 0.57
N HIS A 100 -12.39 8.79 0.72
CA HIS A 100 -12.08 9.43 1.99
C HIS A 100 -13.18 10.41 2.41
N ARG A 101 -13.65 11.26 1.48
CA ARG A 101 -14.73 12.21 1.75
C ARG A 101 -16.03 11.51 2.15
N LEU A 102 -16.41 10.45 1.44
CA LEU A 102 -17.61 9.67 1.74
C LEU A 102 -17.54 9.05 3.15
N ARG A 103 -16.40 8.46 3.52
CA ARG A 103 -16.18 7.92 4.88
C ARG A 103 -16.24 8.99 5.97
N CYS A 104 -15.75 10.21 5.72
CA CYS A 104 -15.84 11.29 6.70
C CYS A 104 -17.26 11.82 6.88
N CYS A 105 -18.11 11.76 5.85
CA CYS A 105 -19.51 12.19 5.94
C CYS A 105 -20.43 11.17 6.63
N GLU A 106 -20.05 9.89 6.68
CA GLU A 106 -20.82 8.85 7.40
C GLU A 106 -20.62 8.91 8.92
N THR A 107 -19.56 9.57 9.40
CA THR A 107 -19.27 9.72 10.85
C THR A 107 -20.05 10.81 11.57
N ASP A 108 -20.77 11.68 10.87
CA ASP A 108 -21.53 12.79 11.48
C ASP A 108 -23.02 12.43 11.75
N ALA A 109 -23.45 11.19 11.48
CA ALA A 109 -24.85 10.78 11.60
C ALA A 109 -25.22 10.11 12.93
N ASP A 110 -24.26 9.73 13.78
CA ASP A 110 -24.50 8.92 14.99
C ASP A 110 -24.34 9.69 16.33
N SER A 111 -24.36 11.02 16.31
CA SER A 111 -24.32 11.85 17.54
C SER A 111 -25.68 12.50 17.86
N ILE A 112 -26.75 11.69 17.92
CA ILE A 112 -27.97 12.08 18.63
C ILE A 112 -27.83 11.57 20.06
N ALA A 113 -27.49 12.48 20.97
CA ALA A 113 -27.41 12.22 22.39
C ALA A 113 -28.77 11.72 22.92
N GLU A 114 -28.76 10.59 23.62
CA GLU A 114 -29.90 10.17 24.44
C GLU A 114 -30.04 11.16 25.61
N PRO A 115 -31.25 11.68 25.90
CA PRO A 115 -31.47 12.49 27.09
C PRO A 115 -31.44 11.60 28.33
N GLU A 116 -30.52 11.88 29.26
CA GLU A 116 -30.52 11.28 30.61
C GLU A 116 -31.82 11.65 31.34
N ILE A 117 -32.50 10.61 31.88
CA ILE A 117 -33.67 10.72 32.78
C ILE A 117 -33.19 10.55 34.22
#